data_AF-A0A383F6D6-F1
#
_entry.id   AF-A0A383F6D6-F1
#
_cell.length_a   1.000
_cell.length_b   1.000
_cell.length_c   1.000
_cell.angle_alpha   90.00
_cell.angle_beta   90.00
_cell.angle_gamma   90.00
#
_symmetry.space_group_name_H-M   'P 1'
#
loop_
_entity.id
_entity.type
_entity.pdbx_description
1 polymer ?
#
loop_
_entity_poly.entity_id
_entity_poly.type
_entity_poly.pdbx_seq_one_letter_code
_entity_poly.pdbx_strand_id
1 'polypeptide(L)' 'MNIKNVVVIGSGTMGSGIAAQLCNANISVTLLDLKTQI' A
#
# COMPACT_ATOMS: atom_id res chain seq x y z
N MET A 1 4.83 13.92 13.16
CA MET A 1 3.59 13.23 12.74
C MET A 1 3.79 11.74 12.96
N ASN A 2 2.86 11.02 13.60
CA ASN A 2 2.99 9.58 13.87
C ASN A 2 1.94 8.81 13.05
N ILE A 3 2.37 8.17 11.97
CA ILE A 3 1.49 7.41 11.08
C ILE A 3 1.41 5.98 11.63
N LYS A 4 0.24 5.61 12.15
CA LYS A 4 0.04 4.30 12.79
C LYS A 4 -0.41 3.22 11.81
N ASN A 5 -1.29 3.57 10.87
CA ASN A 5 -1.89 2.64 9.92
C ASN A 5 -1.92 3.28 8.54
N VAL A 6 -1.43 2.58 7.51
CA VAL A 6 -1.50 3.04 6.12
C VAL A 6 -2.22 1.99 5.28
N VAL A 7 -3.18 2.45 4.49
CA VAL A 7 -3.97 1.61 3.59
C VAL A 7 -3.93 2.24 2.20
N VAL A 8 -3.61 1.43 1.20
CA VAL A 8 -3.65 1.83 -0.21
C VAL A 8 -4.78 1.07 -0.88
N ILE A 9 -5.71 1.80 -1.50
CA ILE A 9 -6.86 1.23 -2.20
C ILE A 9 -6.58 1.22 -3.70
N GLY A 10 -6.65 0.04 -4.30
CA GLY A 10 -6.28 -0.25 -5.69
C GLY A 10 -4.84 -0.76 -5.82
N SER A 11 -4.67 -1.93 -6.43
CA SER A 11 -3.37 -2.58 -6.67
C SER A 11 -2.79 -2.30 -8.06
N GLY A 12 -3.35 -1.34 -8.80
CA GLY A 12 -2.79 -0.87 -10.07
C GLY A 12 -1.36 -0.32 -9.94
N THR A 13 -0.75 0.07 -11.06
CA THR A 13 0.67 0.50 -11.11
C THR A 13 0.99 1.60 -10.10
N MET A 14 0.14 2.62 -9.98
CA MET A 14 0.33 3.70 -9.02
C MET A 14 0.14 3.25 -7.57
N GLY A 15 -0.89 2.44 -7.29
CA GLY A 15 -1.17 1.95 -5.94
C GLY A 15 -0.05 1.06 -5.42
N SER A 16 0.42 0.15 -6.25
CA SER A 16 1.58 -0.70 -5.94
C SER A 16 2.87 0.12 -5.78
N GLY A 17 3.09 1.16 -6.59
CA GLY A 17 4.24 2.07 -6.45
C GLY A 17 4.24 2.86 -5.14
N ILE A 18 3.07 3.35 -4.71
CA ILE A 18 2.90 4.04 -3.43
C ILE A 18 3.15 3.07 -2.27
N ALA A 19 2.57 1.87 -2.30
CA ALA A 19 2.78 0.85 -1.30
C ALA A 19 4.27 0.43 -1.20
N ALA A 20 4.95 0.27 -2.33
CA ALA A 20 6.37 -0.07 -2.37
C ALA A 20 7.26 1.01 -1.73
N GLN A 21 7.00 2.29 -2.01
CA GLN A 21 7.74 3.39 -1.37
C GLN A 21 7.51 3.43 0.15
N LEU A 22 6.28 3.21 0.60
CA LEU A 22 5.97 3.13 2.03
C LEU A 22 6.70 1.94 2.70
N CYS A 23 6.69 0.78 2.06
CA CYS A 23 7.44 -0.39 2.53
C CYS A 23 8.96 -0.12 2.59
N ASN A 24 9.53 0.58 1.59
CA ASN A 24 10.94 0.97 1.58
C ASN A 24 11.30 1.91 2.74
N ALA A 25 10.34 2.71 3.21
CA ALA A 25 10.50 3.57 4.38
C ALA A 25 10.23 2.82 5.72
N ASN A 26 10.14 1.49 5.70
CA ASN A 26 9.78 0.63 6.84
C ASN A 26 8.40 0.95 7.43
N ILE A 27 7.48 1.45 6.62
CA ILE A 27 6.09 1.68 7.02
C ILE A 27 5.24 0.52 6.53
N SER A 28 4.60 -0.19 7.47
CA SER A 28 3.65 -1.25 7.14
C SER A 28 2.43 -0.67 6.42
N VAL A 29 2.06 -1.27 5.28
CA VAL A 29 0.92 -0.85 4.46
C VAL A 29 0.02 -2.02 4.15
N THR A 30 -1.30 -1.80 4.22
CA THR A 30 -2.31 -2.75 3.76
C THR A 30 -2.76 -2.34 2.36
N LEU A 31 -2.57 -3.20 1.37
CA LEU A 31 -3.05 -2.97 0.00
C LEU A 31 -4.41 -3.68 -0.18
N LEU A 32 -5.45 -2.92 -0.51
CA LEU A 32 -6.81 -3.43 -0.69
C LEU A 32 -7.24 -3.26 -2.16
N ASP A 33 -7.70 -4.33 -2.80
CA ASP A 33 -8.34 -4.27 -4.12
C ASP A 33 -9.59 -5.16 -4.16
N LEU A 34 -10.51 -4.88 -5.10
CA LEU A 34 -11.78 -5.57 -5.29
C LEU A 34 -11.62 -7.00 -5.83
N LYS A 35 -10.48 -7.30 -6.45
CA LYS A 35 -10.17 -8.63 -6.98
C LYS A 35 -8.83 -9.11 -6.44
N THR A 36 -8.84 -10.26 -5.76
CA THR A 36 -7.61 -10.98 -5.42
C THR A 36 -7.11 -11.70 -6.68
N GLN A 37 -6.34 -11.01 -7.52
CA GLN A 37 -5.52 -11.68 -8.52
C GLN A 37 -4.23 -12.12 -7.82
N ILE A 38 -4.13 -13.43 -7.58
CA ILE A 38 -2.93 -14.10 -7.07
C ILE A 38 -1.87 -14.09 -8.17
#